data_AF-A0A3D4DL72-F1
#
_entry.id   AF-A0A3D4DL72-F1
#
_cell.length_a   1.000
_cell.length_b   1.000
_cell.length_c   1.000
_cell.angle_alpha   90.00
_cell.angle_beta   90.00
_cell.angle_gamma   90.00
#
_symmetry.space_group_name_H-M   'P 1'
#
loop_
_entity.id
_entity.type
_entity.pdbx_description
1 polymer ?
#
loop_
_entity_poly.entity_id
_entity_poly.type
_entity_poly.pdbx_seq_one_letter_code
_entity_poly.pdbx_strand_id
1 'polypeptide(L)' 'RAIKNITDAVKVRAMDFELPDEWMEEPDLFLFKPYDQKKGLIEELRQPVTVEMVIQEINRYAD' A
#
# COMPACT_ATOMS: atom_id res chain seq x y z
N ARG A 1 2.51 2.42 23.34
CA ARG A 1 3.52 2.90 22.37
C ARG A 1 3.83 1.86 21.28
N ALA A 2 4.08 0.60 21.63
CA ALA A 2 4.35 -0.48 20.65
C ALA A 2 3.24 -0.72 19.61
N ILE A 3 1.96 -0.77 20.02
CA ILE A 3 0.83 -1.02 19.10
C ILE A 3 0.69 0.05 18.01
N LYS A 4 0.97 1.32 18.34
CA LYS A 4 0.97 2.41 17.36
C LYS A 4 2.08 2.24 16.31
N ASN A 5 3.26 1.80 16.73
CA ASN A 5 4.40 1.58 15.83
C ASN A 5 4.14 0.39 14.89
N ILE A 6 3.57 -0.71 15.39
CA ILE A 6 3.16 -1.86 14.57
C ILE A 6 2.09 -1.43 13.56
N THR A 7 1.10 -0.66 14.00
CA THR A 7 0.03 -0.16 13.11
C THR A 7 0.58 0.79 12.04
N ASP A 8 1.51 1.67 12.40
CA ASP A 8 2.14 2.60 11.46
C ASP A 8 3.06 1.86 10.47
N ALA A 9 3.80 0.84 10.91
CA ALA A 9 4.65 0.01 10.04
C ALA A 9 3.84 -0.87 9.07
N VAL A 10 2.74 -1.46 9.55
CA VAL A 10 1.79 -2.21 8.71
C VAL A 10 1.12 -1.29 7.69
N LYS A 11 0.80 -0.04 8.07
CA LYS A 11 0.29 0.97 7.13
C LYS A 11 1.30 1.37 6.07
N VAL A 12 2.57 1.59 6.46
CA VAL A 12 3.64 1.93 5.51
C VAL A 12 3.84 0.80 4.50
N ARG A 13 3.85 -0.46 4.95
CA ARG A 13 3.92 -1.62 4.03
C ARG A 13 2.68 -1.79 3.15
N ALA A 14 1.50 -1.45 3.64
CA ALA A 14 0.27 -1.43 2.83
C ALA A 14 0.22 -0.25 1.83
N MET A 15 1.15 0.72 1.94
CA MET A 15 1.33 1.83 1.01
C MET A 15 2.54 1.64 0.09
N ASP A 16 3.25 0.51 0.19
CA ASP A 16 4.35 0.14 -0.71
C ASP A 16 3.74 -0.59 -1.91
N PHE A 17 3.29 0.18 -2.91
CA PHE A 17 2.77 -0.36 -4.16
C PHE A 17 3.69 0.03 -5.32
N GLU A 18 3.99 -0.94 -6.16
CA GLU A 18 4.61 -0.68 -7.46
C GLU A 18 3.51 -0.24 -8.43
N LEU A 19 3.72 0.88 -9.12
CA LEU A 19 2.81 1.32 -10.17
C LEU A 19 2.96 0.35 -11.36
N PRO A 20 1.86 -0.13 -11.96
CA PRO A 20 1.92 -0.96 -13.15
C PRO A 20 2.68 -0.26 -14.27
N ASP A 21 3.62 -0.96 -14.92
CA ASP A 21 4.40 -0.43 -16.04
C ASP A 21 3.49 0.06 -17.19
N GLU A 22 2.37 -0.62 -17.40
CA GLU A 22 1.33 -0.26 -18.38
C GLU A 22 0.80 1.17 -18.21
N TRP A 23 0.74 1.69 -16.98
CA TRP A 23 0.31 3.08 -16.70
C TRP A 23 1.35 4.11 -17.14
N MET A 24 2.62 3.71 -17.21
CA MET A 24 3.72 4.54 -17.68
C MET A 24 3.90 4.43 -19.20
N GLU A 25 3.64 3.25 -19.77
CA GLU A 25 3.64 3.00 -21.22
C GLU A 25 2.43 3.65 -21.91
N GLU A 26 1.26 3.65 -21.27
CA GLU A 26 0.02 4.22 -21.79
C GLU A 26 -0.58 5.27 -20.82
N PRO A 27 -0.27 6.57 -21.00
CA PRO A 27 -0.72 7.66 -20.12
C PRO A 27 -2.24 7.78 -19.95
N ASP A 28 -3.04 7.33 -20.91
CA ASP A 28 -4.51 7.32 -20.85
C ASP A 28 -5.07 6.34 -19.80
N LEU A 29 -4.28 5.32 -19.43
CA LEU A 29 -4.63 4.33 -18.40
C LEU A 29 -4.53 4.89 -16.99
N PHE A 30 -3.80 5.99 -16.78
CA PHE A 30 -3.67 6.58 -15.44
C PHE A 30 -3.42 8.09 -15.44
N LEU A 31 -2.37 8.58 -16.11
CA LEU A 31 -1.90 9.96 -16.02
C LEU A 31 -2.94 11.01 -16.42
N PHE A 32 -3.80 10.73 -17.40
CA PHE A 32 -4.83 11.69 -17.84
C PHE A 32 -6.20 11.53 -17.16
N LYS A 33 -6.34 10.57 -16.25
CA LYS A 33 -7.59 10.36 -15.52
C LYS A 33 -7.85 11.44 -14.46
N PRO A 34 -9.12 11.77 -14.18
CA PRO A 34 -9.49 12.69 -13.10
C PRO A 34 -9.06 12.14 -11.74
N TYR A 35 -8.86 13.05 -10.79
CA TYR A 35 -8.33 12.75 -9.47
C TYR A 35 -9.06 11.62 -8.74
N ASP A 36 -10.40 11.65 -8.72
CA ASP A 36 -11.19 10.63 -8.02
C ASP A 36 -10.99 9.24 -8.63
N GLN A 37 -10.81 9.17 -9.94
CA GLN A 37 -10.55 7.91 -10.64
C GLN A 37 -9.13 7.41 -10.38
N LYS A 38 -8.12 8.30 -10.40
CA LYS A 38 -6.74 7.96 -10.02
C LYS A 38 -6.67 7.44 -8.58
N LYS A 39 -7.41 8.07 -7.68
CA LYS A 39 -7.52 7.66 -6.29
C LYS A 39 -8.07 6.24 -6.23
N GLY A 40 -9.24 5.95 -6.81
CA GLY A 40 -9.82 4.59 -6.80
C GLY A 40 -8.85 3.53 -7.31
N LEU A 41 -8.15 3.80 -8.41
CA LEU A 41 -7.15 2.88 -8.98
C LEU A 41 -5.97 2.60 -8.01
N ILE A 42 -5.41 3.63 -7.39
CA ILE A 42 -4.37 3.45 -6.36
C ILE A 42 -4.93 2.74 -5.12
N GLU A 43 -6.19 3.01 -4.76
CA GLU A 43 -6.83 2.38 -3.63
C GLU A 43 -7.04 0.88 -3.83
N GLU A 44 -7.24 0.44 -5.08
CA GLU A 44 -7.33 -0.97 -5.50
C GLU A 44 -5.96 -1.67 -5.53
N LEU A 45 -4.86 -0.93 -5.74
CA LEU A 45 -3.49 -1.47 -5.63
C LEU A 45 -3.07 -1.75 -4.19
N ARG A 46 -3.80 -1.23 -3.19
CA ARG A 46 -3.50 -1.49 -1.78
C ARG A 46 -3.75 -2.96 -1.47
N GLN A 47 -2.68 -3.68 -1.14
CA GLN A 47 -2.76 -5.04 -0.65
C GLN A 47 -3.52 -5.06 0.69
N PRO A 48 -4.48 -5.98 0.90
CA PRO A 48 -5.12 -6.14 2.20
C PRO A 48 -4.05 -6.44 3.26
N VAL A 49 -4.12 -5.75 4.40
CA VAL A 49 -3.27 -6.06 5.55
C VAL A 49 -3.53 -7.49 5.98
N THR A 50 -2.56 -8.38 5.77
CA THR A 50 -2.69 -9.78 6.15
C THR A 50 -2.25 -10.01 7.60
N VAL A 51 -2.77 -11.06 8.22
CA VAL A 51 -2.39 -11.44 9.59
C VAL A 51 -0.91 -11.81 9.67
N GLU A 52 -0.33 -12.45 8.64
CA GLU A 52 1.12 -12.69 8.54
C GLU A 52 1.94 -11.39 8.63
N MET A 53 1.53 -10.30 7.96
CA MET A 53 2.25 -9.03 8.01
C MET A 53 2.27 -8.45 9.43
N VAL A 54 1.15 -8.56 10.15
CA VAL A 54 1.03 -8.11 11.54
C VAL A 54 1.90 -8.95 12.47
N ILE A 55 1.93 -10.27 12.29
CA ILE A 55 2.76 -11.19 13.08
C ILE A 55 4.25 -10.92 12.86
N GLN A 56 4.69 -10.74 11.61
CA GLN A 56 6.08 -10.38 11.30
C GLN A 56 6.50 -9.09 12.01
N GLU A 57 5.60 -8.09 12.05
CA GLU A 57 5.88 -6.82 12.68
C GLU A 57 5.94 -6.94 14.22
N ILE A 58 5.04 -7.73 14.82
CA ILE A 58 5.09 -8.04 16.26
C ILE A 58 6.41 -8.71 16.63
N ASN A 59 6.85 -9.71 15.85
CA ASN A 59 8.10 -10.43 16.12
C ASN A 59 9.33 -9.51 16.06
N ARG A 60 9.35 -8.53 15.15
CA ARG A 60 10.46 -7.55 15.01
C ARG A 60 10.62 -6.62 16.22
N TYR A 61 9.56 -6.41 17.00
CA TYR A 61 9.57 -5.59 18.22
C TYR A 61 9.55 -6.42 19.52
N ALA A 62 9.49 -7.76 19.39
CA ALA A 62 9.54 -8.69 20.51
C ALA A 62 10.97 -9.20 20.80
N ASP A 63 11.89 -9.08 19.83
CA ASP A 63 13.34 -8.98 20.05
C ASP A 63 13.71 -7.58 20.60
#